data_AF-D8M481-F1
#
_entry.id   AF-D8M481-F1
#
_cell.length_a   1.000
_cell.length_b   1.000
_cell.length_c   1.000
_cell.angle_alpha   90.00
_cell.angle_beta   90.00
_cell.angle_gamma   90.00
#
_symmetry.space_group_name_H-M   'P 1'
#
loop_
_entity.id
_entity.type
_entity.pdbx_description
1 polymer ?
#
loop_
_entity_poly.entity_id
_entity_poly.type
_entity_poly.pdbx_seq_one_letter_code
_entity_poly.pdbx_strand_id
1 'polypeptide(L)'
;MPVESSVDYAQLQSKPSLSLPISTQFPPLVQNPNNSSFIAANSPNNYPLESGVKPGSRKKLHNTSEKRRVERLNAKIEELYSIISSTGSVINKSKINILMESIKFLRHLQHQISTLREQVQTAEAKANKRLGQVKEIVAQQKINYHVLFLQSPVPMAILSTDGQFIDANSQFCTSVSTFPLLGRLTRCTLDDLKTMTLFRFTHPEDLPCAFG
;
A
#
# COMPACT_ATOMS: atom_id res chain seq x y z
N MET A 1 -31.21 -51.47 13.02
CA MET A 1 -30.02 -52.20 13.49
C MET A 1 -29.26 -52.68 12.26
N PRO A 2 -27.93 -52.62 12.16
CA PRO A 2 -26.90 -51.65 12.59
C PRO A 2 -26.53 -50.74 11.38
N VAL A 3 -25.52 -49.84 11.35
CA VAL A 3 -24.08 -50.07 11.13
C VAL A 3 -23.28 -48.82 11.58
N GLU A 4 -22.15 -49.07 12.25
CA GLU A 4 -21.12 -48.10 12.62
C GLU A 4 -20.46 -47.42 11.42
N SER A 5 -20.02 -46.16 11.57
CA SER A 5 -18.69 -45.76 11.11
C SER A 5 -18.30 -44.40 11.68
N SER A 6 -17.28 -44.43 12.53
CA SER A 6 -16.45 -43.31 12.97
C SER A 6 -16.01 -42.41 11.83
N VAL A 7 -15.99 -41.09 12.06
CA VAL A 7 -15.03 -40.21 11.41
C VAL A 7 -14.48 -39.24 12.44
N ASP A 8 -13.19 -39.42 12.73
CA ASP A 8 -12.32 -38.56 13.51
C ASP A 8 -12.36 -37.10 13.04
N TYR A 9 -12.58 -36.16 13.97
CA TYR A 9 -12.17 -34.77 13.83
C TYR A 9 -11.06 -34.46 14.83
N ALA A 10 -9.88 -35.02 14.57
CA ALA A 10 -8.63 -34.59 15.18
C ALA A 10 -7.63 -34.28 14.06
N GLN A 11 -7.43 -32.99 13.78
CA GLN A 11 -6.18 -32.33 13.36
C GLN A 11 -6.49 -31.01 12.64
N LEU A 12 -6.69 -29.94 13.41
CA LEU A 12 -6.29 -28.62 12.94
C LEU A 12 -4.84 -28.42 13.40
N GLN A 13 -3.92 -28.86 12.55
CA GLN A 13 -2.52 -28.49 12.65
C GLN A 13 -2.42 -26.95 12.60
N SER A 14 -1.76 -26.45 13.64
CA SER A 14 -1.17 -25.12 13.73
C SER A 14 -0.48 -24.72 12.43
N LYS A 15 -0.97 -23.66 11.79
CA LYS A 15 -0.17 -22.95 10.79
C LYS A 15 1.02 -22.30 11.52
N PRO A 16 2.27 -22.64 11.17
CA PRO A 16 3.43 -21.96 11.73
C PRO A 16 3.46 -20.51 11.22
N SER A 17 3.75 -19.61 12.15
CA SER A 17 4.13 -18.22 11.91
C SER A 17 5.22 -18.13 10.85
N LEU A 18 5.00 -17.33 9.81
CA LEU A 18 6.04 -16.90 8.88
C LEU A 18 7.01 -15.99 9.66
N SER A 19 8.08 -16.58 10.17
CA SER A 19 9.25 -15.85 10.65
C SER A 19 9.97 -15.24 9.45
N LEU A 20 9.98 -13.91 9.40
CA LEU A 20 10.87 -13.16 8.52
C LEU A 20 12.32 -13.49 8.88
N PRO A 21 13.23 -13.70 7.90
CA PRO A 21 14.64 -13.85 8.20
C PRO A 21 15.18 -12.55 8.80
N ILE A 22 15.55 -12.62 10.08
CA ILE A 22 16.35 -11.64 10.78
C ILE A 22 17.72 -11.63 10.07
N SER A 23 18.00 -10.55 9.33
CA SER A 23 19.34 -10.27 8.83
C SER A 23 20.20 -9.73 9.97
N THR A 24 20.69 -10.62 10.84
CA THR A 24 21.81 -10.33 11.74
C THR A 24 23.10 -10.30 10.92
N GLN A 25 23.40 -9.14 10.32
CA GLN A 25 24.77 -8.77 10.03
C GLN A 25 25.14 -7.61 10.95
N PHE A 26 25.64 -7.96 12.12
CA PHE A 26 26.50 -7.06 12.88
C PHE A 26 27.80 -6.89 12.10
N PRO A 27 28.24 -5.65 11.79
CA PRO A 27 29.59 -5.43 11.31
C PRO A 27 30.60 -5.76 12.43
N PRO A 28 31.74 -6.40 12.11
CA PRO A 28 32.77 -6.72 13.10
C PRO A 28 33.38 -5.45 13.69
N LEU A 29 33.71 -5.51 14.99
CA LEU A 29 34.55 -4.54 15.68
C LEU A 29 35.85 -4.34 14.90
N VAL A 30 36.03 -3.17 14.30
CA VAL A 30 37.35 -2.71 13.89
C VAL A 30 37.99 -2.05 15.11
N GLN A 31 38.98 -2.75 15.65
CA GLN A 31 39.88 -2.25 16.68
C GLN A 31 40.52 -0.95 16.22
N ASN A 32 40.41 0.04 17.09
CA ASN A 32 41.03 1.36 17.03
C ASN A 32 42.56 1.22 17.18
N PRO A 33 43.40 1.54 16.19
CA PRO A 33 44.82 1.70 16.41
C PRO A 33 45.12 3.19 16.62
N ASN A 34 45.69 3.51 17.79
CA ASN A 34 46.39 4.74 18.17
C ASN A 34 45.79 5.52 19.36
N ASN A 35 45.68 4.86 20.52
CA ASN A 35 46.10 5.49 21.76
C ASN A 35 47.63 5.34 21.86
N SER A 36 48.35 6.39 21.48
CA SER A 36 49.80 6.48 21.65
C SER A 36 50.13 7.00 23.06
N SER A 37 50.55 6.10 23.94
CA SER A 37 51.31 6.42 25.15
C SER A 37 52.41 5.38 25.35
N PHE A 38 53.64 5.83 25.08
CA PHE A 38 54.95 5.45 25.64
C PHE A 38 55.23 3.97 25.98
N ILE A 39 56.24 3.37 25.33
CA ILE A 39 57.48 2.82 25.95
C ILE A 39 58.59 2.80 24.87
N ALA A 40 59.80 3.18 25.27
CA ALA A 40 61.02 3.31 24.49
C ALA A 40 61.74 1.99 24.18
N ALA A 41 62.43 1.89 23.03
CA ALA A 41 63.63 1.06 22.84
C ALA A 41 64.39 1.48 21.56
N ASN A 42 65.72 1.41 21.65
CA ASN A 42 66.75 1.95 20.75
C ASN A 42 66.88 1.25 19.38
N SER A 43 67.14 2.02 18.31
CA SER A 43 68.32 1.84 17.43
C SER A 43 68.40 2.88 16.30
N PRO A 44 69.61 3.20 15.81
CA PRO A 44 69.88 4.38 14.98
C PRO A 44 69.94 4.05 13.49
N ASN A 45 69.40 4.91 12.62
CA ASN A 45 70.08 5.26 11.38
C ASN A 45 69.48 6.49 10.69
N ASN A 46 70.39 7.34 10.22
CA ASN A 46 70.23 8.59 9.50
C ASN A 46 69.34 8.48 8.25
N TYR A 47 68.53 9.52 7.97
CA TYR A 47 68.58 10.43 6.80
C TYR A 47 67.48 11.51 6.92
N PRO A 48 67.60 12.65 6.20
CA PRO A 48 67.40 13.97 6.80
C PRO A 48 66.10 14.69 6.38
N LEU A 49 65.92 15.87 6.98
CA LEU A 49 64.96 16.95 6.73
C LEU A 49 63.62 16.92 7.48
N GLU A 50 63.58 17.79 8.49
CA GLU A 50 62.44 18.59 8.86
C GLU A 50 61.51 18.92 7.68
N SER A 51 60.26 18.49 7.77
CA SER A 51 59.15 19.36 7.38
C SER A 51 58.34 19.65 8.64
N GLY A 52 58.79 20.68 9.37
CA GLY A 52 58.06 21.24 10.49
C GLY A 52 56.65 21.62 10.07
N VAL A 53 55.67 20.77 10.41
CA VAL A 53 54.25 21.12 10.33
C VAL A 53 54.02 22.20 11.38
N LYS A 54 54.22 23.46 10.97
CA LYS A 54 54.00 24.64 11.82
C LYS A 54 52.65 24.46 12.53
N PRO A 55 52.56 24.64 13.86
CA PRO A 55 51.34 24.33 14.63
C PRO A 55 50.07 25.06 14.12
N GLY A 56 50.23 26.13 13.33
CA GLY A 56 49.15 26.80 12.62
C GLY A 56 48.52 26.01 11.46
N SER A 57 49.23 25.10 10.78
CA SER A 57 48.67 24.35 9.63
C SER A 57 47.70 23.26 10.07
N ARG A 58 47.98 22.55 11.18
CA ARG A 58 47.04 21.61 11.82
C ARG A 58 45.76 22.32 12.27
N LYS A 59 45.89 23.50 12.89
CA LYS A 59 44.74 24.33 13.29
C LYS A 59 43.91 24.78 12.08
N LYS A 60 44.56 25.17 10.97
CA LYS A 60 43.88 25.53 9.71
C LYS A 60 43.12 24.34 9.10
N LEU A 61 43.71 23.15 9.13
CA LEU A 61 43.08 21.94 8.59
C LEU A 61 41.86 21.54 9.44
N HIS A 62 41.97 21.59 10.77
CA HIS A 62 40.83 21.37 11.69
C HIS A 62 39.71 22.39 11.46
N ASN A 63 40.05 23.68 11.36
CA ASN A 63 39.06 24.73 11.15
C ASN A 63 38.35 24.59 9.79
N THR A 64 39.09 24.23 8.74
CA THR A 64 38.52 23.95 7.41
C THR A 64 37.57 22.75 7.46
N SER A 65 37.94 21.70 8.19
CA SER A 65 37.09 20.53 8.40
C SER A 65 35.80 20.89 9.14
N GLU A 66 35.90 21.67 10.22
CA GLU A 66 34.74 22.09 11.01
C GLU A 66 33.81 23.01 10.21
N LYS A 67 34.37 23.94 9.42
CA LYS A 67 33.62 24.76 8.47
C LYS A 67 32.80 23.89 7.50
N ARG A 68 33.43 22.88 6.88
CA ARG A 68 32.73 21.94 5.98
C ARG A 68 31.67 21.12 6.70
N ARG A 69 31.87 20.78 7.97
CA ARG A 69 30.86 20.07 8.78
C ARG A 69 29.63 20.95 9.01
N VAL A 70 29.84 22.20 9.40
CA VAL A 70 28.77 23.18 9.63
C VAL A 70 28.02 23.52 8.34
N GLU A 71 28.72 23.67 7.21
CA GLU A 71 28.10 23.87 5.90
C GLU A 71 27.17 22.71 5.53
N ARG A 72 27.63 21.46 5.70
CA ARG A 72 26.79 20.26 5.48
C ARG A 72 25.57 20.23 6.41
N LEU A 73 25.75 20.58 7.68
CA LEU A 73 24.64 20.64 8.64
C LEU A 73 23.60 21.69 8.21
N ASN A 74 24.05 22.88 7.81
CA ASN A 74 23.15 23.94 7.36
C ASN A 74 22.39 23.53 6.10
N ALA A 75 23.05 22.87 5.14
CA ALA A 75 22.38 22.35 3.95
C ALA A 75 21.26 21.35 4.31
N LYS A 76 21.48 20.50 5.32
CA LYS A 76 20.44 19.59 5.82
C LYS A 76 19.29 20.30 6.54
N ILE A 77 19.57 21.40 7.25
CA ILE A 77 18.52 22.22 7.87
C ILE A 77 17.66 22.93 6.81
N GLU A 78 18.27 23.42 5.73
CA GLU A 78 17.53 24.03 4.61
C GLU A 78 16.68 23.00 3.85
N GLU A 79 17.20 21.80 3.62
CA GLU A 79 16.43 20.68 3.05
C GLU A 79 15.19 20.38 3.91
N LEU A 80 15.39 20.32 5.23
CA LEU A 80 14.32 20.08 6.19
C LEU A 80 13.27 21.20 6.18
N TYR A 81 13.70 22.46 6.10
CA TYR A 81 12.80 23.60 5.92
C TYR A 81 11.96 23.46 4.66
N SER A 82 12.59 23.15 3.52
CA SER A 82 11.90 22.97 2.24
C SER A 82 10.83 21.88 2.32
N ILE A 83 11.13 20.73 2.93
CA ILE A 83 10.17 19.63 3.08
C ILE A 83 8.95 20.09 3.87
N ILE A 84 9.15 20.69 5.04
CA ILE A 84 8.02 21.04 5.93
C ILE A 84 7.23 22.21 5.35
N SER A 85 7.88 23.16 4.68
CA SER A 85 7.18 24.24 3.98
C SER A 85 6.41 23.76 2.75
N SER A 86 6.87 22.73 2.05
CA SER A 86 6.13 22.16 0.91
C SER A 86 4.79 21.52 1.32
N THR A 87 4.68 21.05 2.57
CA THR A 87 3.43 20.57 3.17
C THR A 87 2.46 21.67 3.58
N GLY A 88 2.74 22.94 3.28
CA GLY A 88 1.84 24.08 3.51
C GLY A 88 2.06 24.80 4.84
N SER A 89 3.02 24.39 5.65
CA SER A 89 3.36 25.06 6.91
C SER A 89 4.24 26.29 6.67
N VAL A 90 3.77 27.47 7.10
CA VAL A 90 4.59 28.68 7.08
C VAL A 90 5.49 28.68 8.31
N ILE A 91 6.78 28.46 8.08
CA ILE A 91 7.78 28.37 9.16
C ILE A 91 8.78 29.50 9.01
N ASN A 92 9.23 30.03 10.14
CA ASN A 92 10.35 30.95 10.18
C ASN A 92 11.66 30.20 9.88
N LYS A 93 12.54 30.76 9.04
CA LYS A 93 13.83 30.18 8.62
C LYS A 93 14.87 30.02 9.74
N SER A 94 14.55 30.36 10.99
CA SER A 94 15.41 30.08 12.15
C SER A 94 15.60 28.57 12.33
N LYS A 95 16.86 28.12 12.49
CA LYS A 95 17.23 26.71 12.68
C LYS A 95 16.45 26.03 13.81
N ILE A 96 16.23 26.74 14.92
CA ILE A 96 15.48 26.22 16.07
C ILE A 96 14.01 25.98 15.69
N ASN A 97 13.40 26.94 14.98
CA ASN A 97 12.01 26.81 14.54
C ASN A 97 11.84 25.70 13.52
N ILE A 98 12.77 25.58 12.56
CA ILE A 98 12.78 24.48 11.59
C ILE A 98 12.80 23.14 12.33
N LEU A 99 13.74 22.95 13.26
CA LEU A 99 13.87 21.70 14.03
C LEU A 99 12.64 21.41 14.91
N MET A 100 12.07 22.44 15.55
CA MET A 100 10.86 22.28 16.36
C MET A 100 9.65 21.88 15.52
N GLU A 101 9.41 22.56 14.41
CA GLU A 101 8.32 22.21 13.50
C GLU A 101 8.53 20.82 12.88
N SER A 102 9.78 20.42 12.63
CA SER A 102 10.11 19.06 12.20
C SER A 102 9.63 18.00 13.19
N ILE A 103 9.90 18.23 14.48
CA ILE A 103 9.49 17.32 15.55
C ILE A 103 7.96 17.27 15.66
N LYS A 104 7.29 18.42 15.57
CA LYS A 104 5.83 18.49 15.58
C LYS A 104 5.22 17.74 14.41
N PHE A 105 5.75 17.96 13.20
CA PHE A 105 5.30 17.29 11.99
C PHE A 105 5.49 15.77 12.06
N LEU A 106 6.64 15.30 12.56
CA LEU A 106 6.90 13.87 12.77
C LEU A 106 5.88 13.25 13.73
N ARG A 107 5.61 13.91 14.87
CA ARG A 107 4.61 13.44 15.85
C ARG A 107 3.21 13.42 15.26
N HIS A 108 2.87 14.42 14.45
CA HIS A 108 1.59 14.48 13.76
C HIS A 108 1.41 13.32 12.80
N LEU A 109 2.40 13.03 11.95
CA LEU A 109 2.36 11.90 11.02
C LEU A 109 2.26 10.55 11.76
N GLN A 110 3.04 10.37 12.83
CA GLN A 110 2.96 9.16 13.65
C GLN A 110 1.56 8.95 14.25
N HIS A 111 0.95 10.04 14.74
CA HIS A 111 -0.41 10.01 15.26
C HIS A 111 -1.42 9.68 14.15
N GLN A 112 -1.34 10.34 12.99
CA GLN A 112 -2.21 10.06 11.85
C GLN A 112 -2.14 8.61 11.39
N ILE A 113 -0.93 8.05 11.29
CA ILE A 113 -0.74 6.62 10.94
C ILE A 113 -1.41 5.71 11.97
N SER A 114 -1.28 6.02 13.26
CA SER A 114 -1.92 5.25 14.33
C SER A 114 -3.45 5.30 14.22
N THR A 115 -4.01 6.50 14.07
CA THR A 115 -5.46 6.70 13.97
C THR A 115 -6.04 6.05 12.73
N LEU A 116 -5.39 6.19 11.56
CA LEU A 116 -5.86 5.58 10.32
C LEU A 116 -5.85 4.05 10.41
N ARG A 117 -4.81 3.45 11.02
CA ARG A 117 -4.76 2.00 11.24
C ARG A 117 -5.90 1.50 12.12
N GLU A 118 -6.21 2.23 13.19
CA GLU A 118 -7.35 1.91 14.08
C GLU A 118 -8.70 2.05 13.35
N GLN A 119 -8.87 3.08 12.52
CA GLN A 119 -10.07 3.27 11.71
C GLN A 119 -10.26 2.15 10.70
N VAL A 120 -9.20 1.72 10.01
CA VAL A 120 -9.24 0.59 9.07
C VAL A 120 -9.65 -0.68 9.81
N GLN A 121 -9.00 -0.99 10.93
CA GLN A 121 -9.33 -2.18 11.73
C GLN A 121 -10.79 -2.16 12.21
N THR A 122 -11.28 -1.00 12.65
CA THR A 122 -12.67 -0.83 13.08
C THR A 122 -13.65 -0.97 11.92
N ALA A 123 -13.31 -0.41 10.75
CA ALA A 123 -14.13 -0.50 9.55
C ALA A 123 -14.22 -1.94 9.04
N GLU A 124 -13.11 -2.68 9.02
CA GLU A 124 -13.04 -4.09 8.67
C GLU A 124 -13.86 -4.95 9.64
N ALA A 125 -13.71 -4.74 10.95
CA ALA A 125 -14.50 -5.46 11.95
C ALA A 125 -16.02 -5.22 11.77
N LYS A 126 -16.42 -3.97 11.50
CA LYS A 126 -17.82 -3.60 11.21
C LYS A 126 -18.31 -4.20 9.89
N ALA A 127 -17.48 -4.23 8.86
CA ALA A 127 -17.82 -4.83 7.57
C ALA A 127 -17.99 -6.35 7.70
N ASN A 128 -17.06 -7.02 8.37
CA ASN A 128 -17.12 -8.46 8.63
C ASN A 128 -18.35 -8.85 9.47
N LYS A 129 -18.69 -8.05 10.49
CA LYS A 129 -19.93 -8.28 11.27
C LYS A 129 -21.18 -8.17 10.40
N ARG A 130 -21.27 -7.14 9.55
CA ARG A 130 -22.41 -6.95 8.63
C ARG A 130 -22.49 -8.07 7.60
N LEU A 131 -21.36 -8.49 7.04
CA LEU A 131 -21.30 -9.60 6.10
C LEU A 131 -21.72 -10.92 6.75
N GLY A 132 -21.33 -11.16 8.01
CA GLY A 132 -21.78 -12.31 8.78
C GLY A 132 -23.30 -12.36 8.92
N GLN A 133 -23.93 -11.23 9.28
CA GLN A 133 -25.38 -11.13 9.39
C GLN A 133 -26.10 -11.34 8.05
N VAL A 134 -25.58 -10.77 6.96
CA VAL A 134 -26.15 -10.97 5.62
C VAL A 134 -26.02 -12.43 5.19
N LYS A 135 -24.86 -13.07 5.42
CA LYS A 135 -24.67 -14.49 5.12
C LYS A 135 -25.64 -15.37 5.88
N GLU A 136 -25.92 -15.06 7.14
CA GLU A 136 -26.88 -15.79 7.96
C GLU A 136 -28.32 -15.63 7.44
N ILE A 137 -28.74 -14.41 7.10
CA ILE A 137 -30.07 -14.16 6.51
C ILE A 137 -30.22 -14.90 5.17
N VAL A 138 -29.21 -14.82 4.30
CA VAL A 138 -29.22 -15.53 3.00
C VAL A 138 -29.19 -17.05 3.18
N ALA A 139 -28.52 -17.57 4.20
CA ALA A 139 -28.52 -19.01 4.49
C ALA A 139 -29.88 -19.49 5.02
N GLN A 140 -30.56 -18.68 5.85
CA GLN A 140 -31.88 -19.00 6.39
C GLN A 140 -32.98 -18.86 5.35
N GLN A 141 -32.85 -17.88 4.45
CA GLN A 141 -33.76 -17.66 3.36
C GLN A 141 -33.37 -18.59 2.21
N LYS A 142 -34.08 -19.71 2.04
CA LYS A 142 -34.01 -20.55 0.83
C LYS A 142 -34.61 -19.82 -0.38
N ILE A 143 -34.09 -18.63 -0.69
CA ILE A 143 -34.54 -17.78 -1.79
C ILE A 143 -34.02 -18.39 -3.07
N ASN A 144 -34.96 -18.71 -3.95
CA ASN A 144 -34.65 -19.09 -5.31
C ASN A 144 -34.43 -17.82 -6.14
N TYR A 145 -33.18 -17.34 -6.16
CA TYR A 145 -32.79 -16.13 -6.91
C TYR A 145 -33.09 -16.23 -8.40
N HIS A 146 -33.07 -17.45 -8.96
CA HIS A 146 -33.43 -17.67 -10.36
C HIS A 146 -34.89 -17.28 -10.63
N VAL A 147 -35.81 -17.64 -9.73
CA VAL A 147 -37.23 -17.26 -9.84
C VAL A 147 -37.40 -15.75 -9.71
N LEU A 148 -36.72 -15.11 -8.75
CA LEU A 148 -36.79 -13.65 -8.59
C LEU A 148 -36.25 -12.89 -9.81
N PHE A 149 -35.15 -13.37 -10.39
CA PHE A 149 -34.57 -12.80 -11.60
C PHE A 149 -35.55 -12.84 -12.78
N LEU A 150 -36.18 -14.00 -13.01
CA LEU A 150 -37.13 -14.20 -14.11
C LEU A 150 -38.46 -13.45 -13.92
N GLN A 151 -38.94 -13.31 -12.68
CA GLN A 151 -40.20 -12.65 -12.36
C GLN A 151 -40.08 -11.14 -12.17
N SER A 152 -38.86 -10.61 -12.10
CA SER A 152 -38.64 -9.17 -11.91
C SER A 152 -39.30 -8.36 -13.04
N PRO A 153 -40.03 -7.29 -12.71
CA PRO A 153 -40.62 -6.40 -13.69
C PRO A 153 -39.60 -5.46 -14.35
N VAL A 154 -38.36 -5.42 -13.85
CA VAL A 154 -37.30 -4.56 -14.36
C VAL A 154 -36.46 -5.34 -15.39
N PRO A 155 -36.15 -4.77 -16.57
CA PRO A 155 -35.19 -5.33 -17.51
C PRO A 155 -33.82 -5.59 -16.85
N MET A 156 -33.39 -6.85 -16.80
CA MET A 156 -32.12 -7.24 -16.22
C MET A 156 -31.38 -8.25 -17.10
N ALA A 157 -30.07 -8.09 -17.19
CA ALA A 157 -29.17 -9.02 -17.86
C ALA A 157 -27.91 -9.25 -17.00
N ILE A 158 -27.36 -10.45 -17.09
CA ILE A 158 -26.12 -10.87 -16.45
C ILE A 158 -25.08 -10.96 -17.53
N LEU A 159 -23.95 -10.30 -17.30
CA LEU A 159 -22.84 -10.26 -18.24
C LEU A 159 -21.57 -10.83 -17.61
N SER A 160 -20.74 -11.42 -18.45
CA SER A 160 -19.35 -11.72 -18.13
C SER A 160 -18.53 -10.43 -18.07
N THR A 161 -17.36 -10.49 -17.44
CA THR A 161 -16.44 -9.34 -17.30
C THR A 161 -15.93 -8.80 -18.64
N ASP A 162 -15.99 -9.62 -19.69
CA ASP A 162 -15.66 -9.24 -21.07
C ASP A 162 -16.86 -8.64 -21.84
N GLY A 163 -18.00 -8.45 -21.17
CA GLY A 163 -19.20 -7.84 -21.74
C GLY A 163 -20.07 -8.79 -22.57
N GLN A 164 -19.82 -10.10 -22.56
CA GLN A 164 -20.71 -11.09 -23.17
C GLN A 164 -21.93 -11.34 -22.29
N PHE A 165 -23.11 -11.51 -22.90
CA PHE A 165 -24.33 -11.85 -22.17
C PHE A 165 -24.32 -13.31 -21.75
N ILE A 166 -24.59 -13.57 -20.47
CA ILE A 166 -24.69 -14.91 -19.88
C ILE A 166 -26.16 -15.31 -19.72
N ASP A 167 -26.98 -14.39 -19.18
CA ASP A 167 -28.40 -14.60 -18.92
C ASP A 167 -29.17 -13.28 -19.04
N ALA A 168 -30.47 -13.33 -19.32
CA ALA A 168 -31.33 -12.16 -19.41
C ALA A 168 -32.77 -12.54 -19.09
N ASN A 169 -33.46 -11.67 -18.36
CA ASN A 169 -34.87 -11.91 -18.06
C ASN A 169 -35.76 -11.52 -19.26
N SER A 170 -37.01 -11.97 -19.22
CA SER A 170 -37.98 -11.74 -20.30
C SER A 170 -38.21 -10.24 -20.58
N GLN A 171 -38.13 -9.40 -19.55
CA GLN A 171 -38.27 -7.95 -19.67
C GLN A 171 -37.11 -7.34 -20.48
N PHE A 172 -35.88 -7.79 -20.25
CA PHE A 172 -34.72 -7.37 -21.01
C PHE A 172 -34.84 -7.76 -22.48
N CYS A 173 -35.12 -9.03 -22.77
CA CYS A 173 -35.31 -9.51 -24.15
C CYS A 173 -36.42 -8.74 -24.89
N THR A 174 -37.52 -8.43 -24.19
CA THR A 174 -38.63 -7.65 -24.73
C THR A 174 -38.21 -6.20 -25.03
N SER A 175 -37.52 -5.55 -24.10
CA SER A 175 -37.03 -4.18 -24.28
C SER A 175 -36.08 -4.05 -25.47
N VAL A 176 -35.11 -4.96 -25.60
CA VAL A 176 -34.14 -4.98 -26.70
C VAL A 176 -34.83 -5.21 -28.05
N SER A 177 -35.84 -6.08 -28.09
CA SER A 177 -36.62 -6.34 -29.32
C SER A 177 -37.45 -5.15 -29.80
N THR A 178 -37.64 -4.13 -28.95
CA THR A 178 -38.43 -2.93 -29.29
C THR A 178 -37.56 -1.82 -29.90
N PHE A 179 -36.22 -1.94 -29.87
CA PHE A 179 -35.33 -0.95 -30.47
C PHE A 179 -35.34 -1.04 -32.00
N PRO A 180 -35.70 0.04 -32.73
CA PRO A 180 -35.89 0.02 -34.19
C PRO A 180 -34.65 -0.37 -35.01
N LEU A 181 -33.46 -0.25 -34.43
CA LEU A 181 -32.18 -0.54 -35.10
C LEU A 181 -31.84 -2.03 -35.16
N LEU A 182 -32.53 -2.90 -34.41
CA LEU A 182 -32.26 -4.35 -34.42
C LEU A 182 -33.21 -5.19 -35.30
N GLY A 183 -34.05 -4.54 -36.11
CA GLY A 183 -34.89 -5.22 -37.10
C GLY A 183 -36.31 -5.52 -36.61
N ARG A 184 -37.28 -5.06 -37.39
CA ARG A 184 -38.72 -4.95 -37.09
C ARG A 184 -39.50 -6.26 -36.86
N LEU A 185 -38.91 -7.46 -36.74
CA LEU A 185 -39.71 -8.69 -36.76
C LEU A 185 -39.21 -9.91 -35.95
N THR A 186 -38.10 -9.83 -35.23
CA THR A 186 -37.59 -10.99 -34.47
C THR A 186 -37.55 -10.68 -32.99
N ARG A 187 -38.30 -11.46 -32.20
CA ARG A 187 -38.12 -11.52 -30.74
C ARG A 187 -36.65 -11.84 -30.50
N CYS A 188 -35.90 -10.91 -29.92
CA CYS A 188 -34.51 -11.13 -29.54
C CYS A 188 -34.51 -12.22 -28.46
N THR A 189 -34.00 -13.41 -28.79
CA THR A 189 -33.94 -14.52 -27.83
C THR A 189 -32.66 -14.42 -26.99
N LEU A 190 -32.62 -15.12 -25.86
CA LEU A 190 -31.41 -15.18 -25.04
C LEU A 190 -30.22 -15.74 -25.84
N ASP A 191 -30.48 -16.70 -26.73
CA ASP A 191 -29.44 -17.31 -27.55
C ASP A 191 -28.87 -16.30 -28.57
N ASP A 192 -29.72 -15.44 -29.15
CA ASP A 192 -29.25 -14.33 -30.00
C ASP A 192 -28.41 -13.34 -29.19
N LEU A 193 -28.86 -13.00 -27.98
CA LEU A 193 -28.20 -12.05 -27.11
C LEU A 193 -26.80 -12.54 -26.68
N LYS A 194 -26.62 -13.84 -26.44
CA LYS A 194 -25.33 -14.47 -26.14
C LYS A 194 -24.31 -14.35 -27.28
N THR A 195 -24.75 -14.14 -28.51
CA THR A 195 -23.83 -13.88 -29.65
C THR A 195 -23.38 -12.42 -29.74
N MET A 196 -23.93 -11.56 -28.90
CA MET A 196 -23.67 -10.12 -28.90
C MET A 196 -22.90 -9.71 -27.64
N THR A 197 -22.31 -8.52 -27.68
CA THR A 197 -21.61 -7.92 -26.54
C THR A 197 -22.30 -6.64 -26.13
N LEU A 198 -22.17 -6.26 -24.85
CA LEU A 198 -22.72 -5.02 -24.30
C LEU A 198 -22.32 -3.79 -25.11
N PHE A 199 -21.09 -3.79 -25.65
CA PHE A 199 -20.55 -2.72 -26.48
C PHE A 199 -21.43 -2.36 -27.69
N ARG A 200 -22.25 -3.29 -28.18
CA ARG A 200 -23.19 -3.02 -29.30
C ARG A 200 -24.44 -2.26 -28.87
N PHE A 201 -24.72 -2.22 -27.57
CA PHE A 201 -25.91 -1.61 -26.96
C PHE A 201 -25.60 -0.34 -26.18
N THR A 202 -24.31 -0.08 -25.88
CA THR A 202 -23.87 1.08 -25.11
C THR A 202 -23.28 2.14 -26.05
N HIS A 203 -23.59 3.41 -25.78
CA HIS A 203 -23.00 4.51 -26.54
C HIS A 203 -21.48 4.59 -26.29
N PRO A 204 -20.64 4.90 -27.30
CA PRO A 204 -19.18 4.90 -27.13
C PRO A 204 -18.65 5.78 -25.99
N GLU A 205 -19.32 6.91 -25.73
CA GLU A 205 -18.99 7.84 -24.64
C GLU A 205 -19.23 7.24 -23.24
N ASP A 206 -20.11 6.24 -23.11
CA ASP A 206 -20.49 5.64 -21.83
C ASP A 206 -19.64 4.42 -21.48
N LEU A 207 -18.85 3.90 -22.43
CA LEU A 207 -18.00 2.74 -22.22
C LEU A 207 -16.91 2.93 -21.15
N PRO A 208 -16.23 4.09 -21.06
CA PRO A 208 -15.27 4.34 -19.99
C PRO A 208 -15.91 4.31 -18.60
N CYS A 209 -17.18 4.70 -18.47
CA CYS A 209 -17.91 4.69 -17.21
C CYS A 209 -18.41 3.28 -16.82
N ALA A 210 -18.59 2.38 -17.79
CA ALA A 210 -19.10 1.02 -17.56
C ALA A 210 -18.00 0.03 -17.13
N PHE A 211 -16.73 0.33 -17.41
CA PHE A 211 -15.59 -0.57 -17.17
C PHE A 211 -14.39 0.11 -16.47
N GLY A 212 -14.59 1.31 -15.92
CA GLY A 212 -13.58 2.11 -15.21
C GLY A 212 -13.45 1.80 -13.73
#